data_AF-A0A4D4JRH3-F1
#
_entry.id   AF-A0A4D4JRH3-F1
#
_cell.length_a   1.000
_cell.length_b   1.000
_cell.length_c   1.000
_cell.angle_alpha   90.00
_cell.angle_beta   90.00
_cell.angle_gamma   90.00
#
_symmetry.space_group_name_H-M   'P 1'
#
loop_
_entity.id
_entity.type
_entity.pdbx_description
1 polymer ?
#
loop_
_entity_poly.entity_id
_entity_poly.type
_entity_poly.pdbx_seq_one_letter_code
_entity_poly.pdbx_strand_id
1 'polypeptide(L)'
;MRTIFLDFDGVLHPEHCHESRHFCCLPVFEQVLRRTPEWEVVITSTWRFQVPLDDLRARFSPDLIHRIVGVTAKFSQLENVPESLQAFEREAECNAWLRANERVVFPWLAIDDRSWLYRPFNRFLFLVDGKTGMTAANAEALIEKLRSL
;
A
#
# COMPACT_ATOMS: atom_id res chain seq x y z
N MET A 1 13.93 -4.49 7.49
CA MET A 1 12.64 -5.09 7.08
C MET A 1 12.05 -4.25 5.97
N ARG A 2 11.50 -4.84 4.90
CA ARG A 2 11.02 -4.10 3.71
C ARG A 2 9.52 -3.80 3.83
N THR A 3 9.05 -2.66 3.32
CA THR A 3 7.67 -2.20 3.56
C THR A 3 6.89 -1.94 2.28
N ILE A 4 5.76 -2.62 2.11
CA ILE A 4 4.74 -2.28 1.12
C ILE A 4 3.72 -1.36 1.79
N PHE A 5 3.43 -0.22 1.15
CA PHE A 5 2.31 0.64 1.49
C PHE A 5 1.16 0.36 0.53
N LEU A 6 0.00 -0.06 1.05
CA LEU A 6 -1.07 -0.64 0.24
C LEU A 6 -2.35 0.19 0.31
N ASP A 7 -2.80 0.72 -0.84
CA ASP A 7 -4.18 1.17 -1.02
C ASP A 7 -5.11 0.00 -1.37
N PHE A 8 -6.43 0.22 -1.27
CA PHE A 8 -7.46 -0.78 -1.53
C PHE A 8 -8.33 -0.42 -2.74
N ASP A 9 -8.96 0.75 -2.75
CA ASP A 9 -9.87 1.15 -3.83
C ASP A 9 -9.03 1.48 -5.07
N GLY A 10 -9.33 0.83 -6.19
CA GLY A 10 -8.49 0.93 -7.39
C GLY A 10 -7.25 0.02 -7.38
N VAL A 11 -6.98 -0.70 -6.28
CA VAL A 11 -5.85 -1.64 -6.16
C VAL A 11 -6.33 -3.07 -5.93
N LEU A 12 -7.04 -3.33 -4.82
CA LEU A 12 -7.56 -4.66 -4.48
C LEU A 12 -8.94 -4.94 -5.10
N HIS A 13 -9.50 -3.95 -5.79
CA HIS A 13 -10.70 -3.99 -6.62
C HIS A 13 -10.77 -2.70 -7.45
N PRO A 14 -11.57 -2.63 -8.52
CA PRO A 14 -11.79 -1.37 -9.24
C PRO A 14 -12.34 -0.27 -8.32
N GLU A 15 -11.85 0.96 -8.45
CA GLU A 15 -12.22 2.11 -7.59
C GLU A 15 -13.74 2.35 -7.55
N HIS A 16 -14.40 2.11 -8.70
CA HIS A 16 -15.84 2.24 -8.84
C HIS A 16 -16.46 0.87 -9.11
N CYS A 17 -16.56 0.04 -8.07
CA CYS A 17 -17.24 -1.24 -8.13
C CYS A 17 -18.33 -1.35 -7.06
N HIS A 18 -19.27 -2.26 -7.28
CA HIS A 18 -20.25 -2.62 -6.26
C HIS A 18 -19.56 -3.30 -5.07
N GLU A 19 -20.06 -3.14 -3.85
CA GLU A 19 -19.42 -3.65 -2.62
C GLU A 19 -19.15 -5.16 -2.64
N SER A 20 -19.99 -5.94 -3.33
CA SER A 20 -19.79 -7.38 -3.54
C SER A 20 -18.52 -7.75 -4.32
N ARG A 21 -17.87 -6.76 -4.95
CA ARG A 21 -16.60 -6.88 -5.67
C ARG A 21 -15.41 -6.40 -4.86
N HIS A 22 -15.61 -5.84 -3.67
CA HIS A 22 -14.49 -5.44 -2.82
C HIS A 22 -13.54 -6.62 -2.59
N PHE A 23 -12.24 -6.36 -2.66
CA PHE A 23 -11.16 -7.35 -2.52
C PHE A 23 -11.16 -8.45 -3.59
N CYS A 24 -11.83 -8.30 -4.73
CA CYS A 24 -11.78 -9.31 -5.79
C CYS A 24 -10.37 -9.55 -6.36
N CYS A 25 -9.45 -8.59 -6.20
CA CYS A 25 -8.04 -8.70 -6.60
C CYS A 25 -7.12 -9.05 -5.42
N LEU A 26 -7.62 -9.20 -4.19
CA LEU A 26 -6.81 -9.60 -3.03
C LEU A 26 -6.06 -10.93 -3.26
N PRO A 27 -6.66 -12.00 -3.82
CA PRO A 27 -5.92 -13.24 -4.10
C PRO A 27 -4.69 -13.04 -4.98
N VAL A 28 -4.73 -12.09 -5.92
CA VAL A 28 -3.60 -11.74 -6.79
C VAL A 28 -2.48 -11.08 -5.96
N PHE A 29 -2.82 -10.11 -5.12
CA PHE A 29 -1.85 -9.46 -4.24
C PHE A 29 -1.24 -10.44 -3.22
N GLU A 30 -2.03 -11.37 -2.68
CA GLU A 30 -1.51 -12.38 -1.75
C GLU A 30 -0.50 -13.34 -2.42
N GLN A 31 -0.67 -13.66 -3.70
CA GLN A 31 0.33 -14.44 -4.44
C GLN A 31 1.65 -13.68 -4.57
N VAL A 32 1.60 -12.36 -4.75
CA VAL A 32 2.80 -11.50 -4.71
C VAL A 32 3.49 -11.63 -3.37
N LEU A 33 2.75 -11.44 -2.26
CA LEU A 33 3.31 -11.56 -0.92
C LEU A 33 3.95 -12.93 -0.69
N ARG A 34 3.28 -14.03 -1.03
CA ARG A 34 3.83 -15.40 -0.87
C ARG A 34 5.13 -15.59 -1.65
N ARG A 35 5.34 -14.87 -2.76
CA ARG A 35 6.58 -14.91 -3.58
C ARG A 35 7.65 -13.90 -3.15
N THR A 36 7.35 -13.00 -2.22
CA THR A 36 8.25 -11.99 -1.66
C THR A 36 8.19 -11.98 -0.12
N PRO A 37 8.56 -13.09 0.55
CA PRO A 37 8.33 -13.28 1.99
C PRO A 37 8.98 -12.23 2.90
N GLU A 38 9.97 -11.48 2.41
CA GLU A 38 10.72 -10.46 3.16
C GLU A 38 10.00 -9.10 3.33
N TRP A 39 8.83 -8.94 2.73
CA TRP A 39 8.05 -7.70 2.74
C TRP A 39 6.93 -7.71 3.78
N GLU A 40 6.73 -6.61 4.48
CA GLU A 40 5.59 -6.41 5.37
C GLU A 40 4.69 -5.32 4.80
N VAL A 41 3.41 -5.35 5.14
CA VAL A 41 2.37 -4.47 4.59
C VAL A 41 1.91 -3.48 5.65
N VAL A 42 1.87 -2.22 5.25
CA VAL A 42 1.22 -1.13 5.97
C VAL A 42 0.08 -0.62 5.11
N ILE A 43 -1.13 -0.56 5.67
CA ILE A 43 -2.30 -0.11 4.92
C ILE A 43 -2.34 1.40 4.88
N THR A 44 -2.46 1.95 3.67
CA THR A 44 -2.63 3.38 3.43
C THR A 44 -4.01 3.74 2.91
N SER A 45 -4.86 2.76 2.62
CA SER A 45 -6.26 2.99 2.26
C SER A 45 -6.98 3.89 3.25
N THR A 46 -7.91 4.70 2.77
CA THR A 46 -8.79 5.54 3.59
C THR A 46 -9.71 4.71 4.50
N TRP A 47 -9.87 3.41 4.22
CA TRP A 47 -10.62 2.48 5.07
C TRP A 47 -10.09 2.44 6.50
N ARG A 48 -8.78 2.70 6.70
CA ARG A 48 -8.15 2.78 8.03
C ARG A 48 -8.75 3.86 8.95
N PHE A 49 -9.49 4.82 8.40
CA PHE A 49 -10.15 5.86 9.18
C PHE A 49 -11.45 5.38 9.84
N GLN A 50 -12.01 4.26 9.36
CA GLN A 50 -13.33 3.78 9.78
C GLN A 50 -13.28 2.33 10.28
N VAL A 51 -12.28 1.56 9.84
CA VAL A 51 -12.13 0.15 10.15
C VAL A 51 -10.86 -0.06 10.97
N PRO A 52 -10.95 -0.67 12.17
CA PRO A 52 -9.78 -1.03 12.98
C PRO A 52 -8.77 -1.89 12.21
N LEU A 53 -7.49 -1.75 12.56
CA LEU A 53 -6.41 -2.53 11.93
C LEU A 53 -6.66 -4.05 12.01
N ASP A 54 -7.18 -4.56 13.12
CA ASP A 54 -7.44 -5.99 13.27
C ASP A 54 -8.51 -6.49 12.29
N ASP A 55 -9.55 -5.70 12.05
CA ASP A 55 -10.60 -6.02 11.07
C ASP A 55 -10.10 -5.90 9.63
N LEU A 56 -9.23 -4.92 9.34
CA LEU A 56 -8.55 -4.81 8.05
C LEU A 56 -7.63 -6.01 7.80
N ARG A 57 -6.86 -6.39 8.82
CA ARG A 57 -5.94 -7.53 8.81
C ARG A 57 -6.69 -8.84 8.61
N ALA A 58 -7.86 -9.00 9.24
CA ALA A 58 -8.69 -10.21 9.14
C ALA A 58 -9.23 -10.47 7.73
N ARG A 59 -9.13 -9.52 6.80
CA ARG A 59 -9.49 -9.73 5.39
C ARG A 59 -8.49 -10.58 4.62
N PHE A 60 -7.24 -10.62 5.08
CA PHE A 60 -6.16 -11.40 4.47
C PHE A 60 -6.22 -12.87 4.89
N SER A 61 -5.68 -13.74 4.05
CA SER A 61 -5.54 -15.17 4.34
C SER A 61 -4.76 -15.39 5.65
N PRO A 62 -5.10 -16.43 6.44
CA PRO A 62 -4.48 -16.69 7.74
C PRO A 62 -2.95 -16.77 7.72
N ASP A 63 -2.37 -17.22 6.61
CA ASP A 63 -0.91 -17.31 6.44
C ASP A 63 -0.24 -15.94 6.24
N LEU A 64 -0.99 -14.87 5.98
CA LEU A 64 -0.47 -13.53 5.64
C LEU A 64 -0.87 -12.45 6.65
N ILE A 65 -1.84 -12.70 7.54
CA ILE A 65 -2.31 -11.69 8.51
C ILE A 65 -1.17 -11.08 9.34
N HIS A 66 -0.16 -11.89 9.70
CA HIS A 66 0.98 -11.45 10.52
C HIS A 66 1.90 -10.47 9.78
N ARG A 67 1.80 -10.41 8.45
CA ARG A 67 2.56 -9.47 7.62
C ARG A 67 1.89 -8.12 7.50
N ILE A 68 0.65 -7.96 7.96
CA ILE A 68 -0.04 -6.68 8.01
C ILE A 68 0.30 -5.99 9.34
N VAL A 69 1.40 -5.23 9.32
CA VAL A 69 2.07 -4.74 10.53
C VAL A 69 1.53 -3.40 11.01
N GLY A 70 0.71 -2.70 10.22
CA GLY A 70 0.17 -1.42 10.65
C GLY A 70 -0.68 -0.70 9.61
N VAL A 71 -1.03 0.53 9.97
CA VAL A 71 -1.64 1.52 9.09
C VAL A 71 -0.89 2.85 9.19
N THR A 72 -0.96 3.71 8.18
CA THR A 72 -0.42 5.08 8.29
C THR A 72 -1.34 5.98 9.11
N ALA A 73 -0.78 6.99 9.77
CA ALA A 73 -1.58 8.09 10.33
C ALA A 73 -2.26 8.89 9.18
N LYS A 74 -3.27 9.69 9.51
CA LYS A 74 -3.88 10.61 8.53
C LYS A 74 -2.93 11.78 8.27
N PHE A 75 -2.81 12.22 7.01
CA PHE A 75 -1.98 13.37 6.64
C PHE A 75 -2.18 14.60 7.55
N SER A 76 -3.42 14.93 7.88
CA SER A 76 -3.76 16.08 8.74
C SER A 76 -3.31 15.95 10.20
N GLN A 77 -2.83 14.77 10.62
CA GLN A 77 -2.30 14.50 11.96
C GLN A 77 -0.76 14.44 11.96
N LEU A 78 -0.13 14.59 10.79
CA LEU A 78 1.32 14.54 10.70
C LEU A 78 1.93 15.87 11.16
N GLU A 79 2.95 15.76 12.01
CA GLU A 79 3.78 16.89 12.40
C GLU A 79 5.06 16.92 11.56
N ASN A 80 5.63 18.10 11.37
CA ASN A 80 6.92 18.28 10.69
C ASN A 80 6.98 17.66 9.27
N VAL A 81 5.88 17.75 8.52
CA VAL A 81 5.84 17.33 7.10
C VAL A 81 6.74 18.28 6.29
N PRO A 82 7.75 17.76 5.57
CA PRO A 82 8.58 18.60 4.70
C PRO A 82 7.73 19.35 3.67
N GLU A 83 8.07 20.61 3.40
CA GLU A 83 7.36 21.45 2.41
C GLU A 83 7.23 20.76 1.04
N SER A 84 8.28 20.05 0.62
CA SER A 84 8.32 19.27 -0.63
C SER A 84 7.30 18.12 -0.70
N LEU A 85 6.69 17.73 0.42
CA LEU A 85 5.70 16.66 0.53
C LEU A 85 4.30 17.17 0.88
N GLN A 86 4.10 18.48 1.10
CA GLN A 86 2.80 19.01 1.49
C GLN A 86 1.71 18.78 0.43
N ALA A 87 2.08 18.74 -0.84
CA ALA A 87 1.16 18.47 -1.95
C ALA A 87 1.01 16.96 -2.28
N PHE A 88 1.70 16.08 -1.55
CA PHE A 88 1.81 14.64 -1.85
C PHE A 88 1.48 13.83 -0.60
N GLU A 89 0.21 13.89 -0.21
CA GLU A 89 -0.28 13.44 1.09
C GLU A 89 0.11 11.99 1.40
N ARG A 90 -0.08 11.09 0.44
CA ARG A 90 0.16 9.67 0.64
C ARG A 90 1.64 9.33 0.76
N GLU A 91 2.48 10.01 -0.01
CA GLU A 91 3.92 9.91 0.15
C GLU A 91 4.38 10.43 1.51
N ALA A 92 3.82 11.54 2.00
CA ALA A 92 4.12 12.07 3.32
C ALA A 92 3.72 11.09 4.44
N GLU A 93 2.55 10.47 4.34
CA GLU A 93 2.08 9.42 5.25
C GLU A 93 3.03 8.21 5.30
N CYS A 94 3.50 7.73 4.15
CA CYS A 94 4.48 6.66 4.06
C CYS A 94 5.79 7.05 4.76
N ASN A 95 6.32 8.24 4.45
CA ASN A 95 7.57 8.74 5.03
C ASN A 95 7.47 8.91 6.56
N ALA A 96 6.34 9.42 7.05
CA ALA A 96 6.11 9.59 8.48
C ALA A 96 6.06 8.23 9.21
N TRP A 97 5.38 7.24 8.63
CA TRP A 97 5.34 5.88 9.19
C TRP A 97 6.73 5.25 9.23
N LEU A 98 7.52 5.38 8.15
CA LEU A 98 8.90 4.87 8.12
C LEU A 98 9.77 5.51 9.21
N ARG A 99 9.63 6.81 9.48
CA ARG A 99 10.37 7.50 10.56
C ARG A 99 9.95 7.01 11.93
N ALA A 100 8.65 6.96 12.19
CA ALA A 100 8.10 6.55 13.48
C ALA A 100 8.43 5.09 13.85
N ASN A 101 8.74 4.25 12.85
CA ASN A 101 9.06 2.84 13.03
C ASN A 101 10.54 2.50 12.78
N GLU A 102 11.43 3.51 12.72
CA GLU A 102 12.88 3.33 12.51
C GLU A 102 13.23 2.57 11.21
N ARG A 103 12.44 2.77 10.15
CA ARG A 103 12.53 2.02 8.88
C ARG A 103 12.96 2.83 7.66
N VAL A 104 13.34 4.09 7.84
CA VAL A 104 13.75 5.00 6.76
C VAL A 104 14.91 4.50 5.89
N VAL A 105 15.78 3.64 6.42
CA VAL A 105 16.93 3.07 5.70
C VAL A 105 16.59 1.81 4.91
N PHE A 106 15.40 1.23 5.11
CA PHE A 106 15.01 0.00 4.43
C PHE A 106 14.18 0.28 3.17
N PRO A 107 14.21 -0.64 2.19
CA PRO A 107 13.38 -0.54 1.00
C PRO A 107 11.89 -0.43 1.31
N TRP A 108 11.21 0.42 0.56
CA TRP A 108 9.76 0.54 0.58
C TRP A 108 9.19 0.72 -0.82
N LEU A 109 7.92 0.35 -1.00
CA LEU A 109 7.17 0.55 -2.23
C LEU A 109 5.69 0.80 -1.89
N ALA A 110 5.08 1.83 -2.45
CA ALA A 110 3.64 2.03 -2.41
C ALA A 110 2.97 1.38 -3.62
N ILE A 111 1.78 0.82 -3.41
CA ILE A 111 0.91 0.27 -4.45
C ILE A 111 -0.40 1.04 -4.35
N ASP A 112 -0.68 1.85 -5.37
CA ASP A 112 -1.73 2.85 -5.35
C ASP A 112 -2.16 3.16 -6.80
N ASP A 113 -3.39 3.59 -7.01
CA ASP A 113 -3.93 3.99 -8.31
C ASP A 113 -3.86 5.51 -8.53
N ARG A 114 -3.66 6.30 -7.46
CA ARG A 114 -3.68 7.76 -7.49
C ARG A 114 -2.29 8.36 -7.53
N SER A 115 -1.73 8.43 -8.73
CA SER A 115 -0.39 8.99 -8.97
C SER A 115 -0.16 10.40 -8.39
N TRP A 116 -1.18 11.25 -8.34
CA TRP A 116 -1.09 12.63 -7.83
C TRP A 116 -0.91 12.74 -6.30
N LEU A 117 -1.06 11.65 -5.54
CA LEU A 117 -0.77 11.63 -4.10
C LEU A 117 0.74 11.44 -3.79
N TYR A 118 1.55 11.31 -4.84
CA TYR A 118 3.00 11.10 -4.79
C TYR A 118 3.70 12.13 -5.67
N ARG A 119 4.97 12.40 -5.39
CA ARG A 119 5.77 13.29 -6.23
C ARG A 119 5.82 12.79 -7.68
N PRO A 120 5.91 13.69 -8.68
CA PRO A 120 6.12 13.29 -10.06
C PRO A 120 7.33 12.35 -10.21
N PHE A 121 7.16 11.30 -11.00
CA PHE A 121 8.20 10.28 -11.25
C PHE A 121 8.70 9.55 -9.99
N ASN A 122 7.89 9.47 -8.94
CA ASN A 122 8.27 8.75 -7.73
C ASN A 122 8.51 7.26 -8.02
N ARG A 123 9.79 6.87 -8.03
CA ARG A 123 10.24 5.49 -8.28
C ARG A 123 9.78 4.46 -7.25
N PHE A 124 9.27 4.92 -6.10
CA PHE A 124 8.73 4.12 -5.01
C PHE A 124 7.21 3.96 -5.08
N LEU A 125 6.56 4.47 -6.13
CA LEU A 125 5.18 4.15 -6.46
C LEU A 125 5.12 3.07 -7.54
N PHE A 126 4.39 2.00 -7.27
CA PHE A 126 3.90 1.06 -8.27
C PHE A 126 2.44 1.44 -8.59
N LEU A 127 2.25 2.11 -9.72
CA LEU A 127 0.95 2.62 -10.15
C LEU A 127 0.09 1.50 -10.72
N VAL A 128 -1.12 1.36 -10.18
CA VAL A 128 -2.14 0.40 -10.65
C VAL A 128 -3.21 1.13 -11.45
N ASP A 129 -3.80 0.48 -12.46
CA ASP A 129 -4.97 1.03 -13.15
C ASP A 129 -6.22 0.85 -12.26
N GLY A 130 -6.67 1.97 -11.67
CA GLY A 130 -7.84 2.03 -10.78
C GLY A 130 -9.14 1.48 -11.38
N LYS A 131 -9.27 1.38 -12.70
CA LYS A 131 -10.45 0.78 -13.36
C LYS A 131 -10.49 -0.75 -13.25
N THR A 132 -9.35 -1.36 -13.00
CA THR A 132 -9.21 -2.83 -13.00
C THR A 132 -8.69 -3.37 -11.68
N GLY A 133 -7.85 -2.61 -10.96
CA GLY A 133 -7.09 -3.11 -9.84
C GLY A 133 -5.90 -3.98 -10.25
N MET A 134 -5.39 -4.74 -9.30
CA MET A 134 -4.32 -5.72 -9.51
C MET A 134 -4.78 -6.83 -10.46
N THR A 135 -3.90 -7.21 -11.38
CA THR A 135 -4.10 -8.26 -12.38
C THR A 135 -2.93 -9.24 -12.31
N ALA A 136 -3.09 -10.45 -12.84
CA ALA A 136 -1.98 -11.41 -12.90
C ALA A 136 -0.76 -10.84 -13.65
N ALA A 137 -0.99 -10.02 -14.69
CA ALA A 137 0.09 -9.41 -15.46
C ALA A 137 0.88 -8.37 -14.65
N ASN A 138 0.20 -7.45 -13.94
CA ASN A 138 0.90 -6.46 -13.12
C ASN A 138 1.47 -7.06 -11.82
N ALA A 139 0.95 -8.21 -11.35
CA ALA A 139 1.53 -8.94 -10.24
C ALA A 139 2.96 -9.42 -10.52
N GLU A 140 3.23 -9.96 -11.70
CA GLU A 140 4.60 -10.34 -12.08
C GLU A 140 5.55 -9.13 -12.11
N ALA A 141 5.10 -8.02 -12.70
CA ALA A 141 5.88 -6.77 -12.72
C ALA A 141 6.15 -6.24 -11.30
N LEU A 142 5.17 -6.34 -10.40
CA LEU A 142 5.32 -5.96 -9.00
C LEU A 142 6.34 -6.84 -8.29
N ILE A 143 6.30 -8.17 -8.50
CA ILE A 143 7.27 -9.11 -7.90
C ILE A 143 8.69 -8.76 -8.33
N GLU A 144 8.91 -8.51 -9.62
CA GLU A 144 10.23 -8.12 -10.13
C GLU A 144 10.68 -6.76 -9.57
N LYS A 145 9.76 -5.80 -9.46
CA LYS A 145 10.03 -4.51 -8.81
C LYS A 145 10.47 -4.69 -7.36
N LEU A 146 9.73 -5.48 -6.58
CA LEU A 146 10.05 -5.75 -5.16
C LEU A 146 11.40 -6.45 -4.99
N ARG A 147 11.76 -7.37 -5.88
CA ARG A 147 13.07 -8.05 -5.87
C ARG A 147 14.23 -7.13 -6.22
N SER A 148 13.98 -6.11 -7.04
CA SER A 148 15.00 -5.13 -7.46
C SER A 148 15.31 -4.03 -6.46
N LEU A 149 14.45 -3.85 -5.45
CA LEU A 149 14.62 -2.86 -4.36
C LEU A 149 15.49 -3.42 -3.22
#